data_AF-A0A3P7II41-F1
#
_entry.id   AF-A0A3P7II41-F1
#
_cell.length_a   1.000
_cell.length_b   1.000
_cell.length_c   1.000
_cell.angle_alpha   90.00
_cell.angle_beta   90.00
_cell.angle_gamma   90.00
#
_symmetry.space_group_name_H-M   'P 1'
#
loop_
_entity.id
_entity.type
_entity.pdbx_description
1 polymer ?
#
loop_
_entity_poly.entity_id
_entity_poly.type
_entity_poly.pdbx_seq_one_letter_code
_entity_poly.pdbx_strand_id
1 'polypeptide(L)'
;MSKADQLIMERRLRPIYDAIDAGNAKKAVQEADKVLKKHPITTCAKVLKALALIRSDKLAEGFEIINSLDVPGAQFDDGTLQAFVHCFKEFPRKIMM
;
A
#
# COMPACT_ATOMS: atom_id res chain seq x y z
N MET A 1 -12.08 -9.25 -12.13
CA MET A 1 -11.35 -10.23 -11.28
C MET A 1 -12.38 -11.09 -10.59
N SER A 2 -12.14 -12.40 -10.47
CA SER A 2 -13.08 -13.30 -9.80
C SER A 2 -12.95 -13.14 -8.28
N LYS A 3 -14.02 -13.37 -7.50
CA LYS A 3 -13.98 -13.26 -6.03
C LYS A 3 -12.87 -14.11 -5.38
N ALA A 4 -12.50 -15.23 -6.02
CA ALA A 4 -11.40 -16.07 -5.58
C ALA A 4 -10.03 -15.35 -5.66
N ASP A 5 -9.81 -14.54 -6.69
CA ASP A 5 -8.56 -13.77 -6.85
C ASP A 5 -8.43 -12.71 -5.75
N GLN A 6 -9.54 -12.07 -5.36
CA GLN A 6 -9.58 -11.11 -4.27
C GLN A 6 -9.22 -11.76 -2.92
N LEU A 7 -9.78 -12.93 -2.61
CA LEU A 7 -9.47 -13.67 -1.38
C LEU A 7 -8.01 -14.13 -1.33
N ILE A 8 -7.45 -14.54 -2.48
CA ILE A 8 -6.03 -14.91 -2.57
C ILE A 8 -5.15 -13.68 -2.37
N MET A 9 -5.52 -12.53 -2.95
CA MET A 9 -4.80 -11.27 -2.72
C MET A 9 -4.84 -10.88 -1.25
N GLU A 10 -6.00 -10.87 -0.60
CA GLU A 10 -6.12 -10.53 0.82
C GLU A 10 -5.21 -11.38 1.72
N ARG A 11 -5.14 -12.70 1.45
CA ARG A 11 -4.21 -13.61 2.15
C ARG A 11 -2.74 -13.28 1.89
N ARG A 12 -2.39 -12.79 0.70
CA ARG A 12 -1.03 -12.36 0.35
C ARG A 12 -0.68 -10.98 0.89
N LEU A 13 -1.68 -10.13 1.13
CA LEU A 13 -1.50 -8.79 1.69
C LEU A 13 -1.35 -8.84 3.22
N ARG A 14 -1.92 -9.84 3.92
CA ARG A 14 -1.72 -10.07 5.37
C ARG A 14 -0.26 -9.89 5.85
N PRO A 15 0.74 -10.58 5.29
CA PRO A 15 2.12 -10.42 5.76
C PRO A 15 2.69 -9.02 5.54
N ILE A 16 2.12 -8.23 4.62
CA ILE A 16 2.49 -6.82 4.43
C ILE A 16 1.90 -6.00 5.58
N TYR A 17 0.63 -6.19 5.91
CA TYR A 17 0.00 -5.55 7.08
C TYR A 17 0.72 -5.91 8.38
N ASP A 18 1.00 -7.20 8.62
CA ASP A 18 1.75 -7.64 9.80
C ASP A 18 3.13 -6.98 9.88
N ALA A 19 3.81 -6.79 8.75
CA ALA A 19 5.10 -6.12 8.71
C ALA A 19 5.00 -4.60 8.95
N ILE A 20 3.91 -3.96 8.49
CA ILE A 20 3.61 -2.55 8.76
C ILE A 20 3.29 -2.34 10.24
N ASP A 21 2.45 -3.20 10.83
CA ASP A 21 2.08 -3.16 12.25
C ASP A 21 3.27 -3.47 13.16
N ALA A 22 4.17 -4.36 12.74
CA ALA A 22 5.43 -4.63 13.42
C ALA A 22 6.45 -3.47 13.31
N GLY A 23 6.14 -2.39 12.58
CA GLY A 23 7.06 -1.28 12.33
C GLY A 23 8.24 -1.64 11.42
N ASN A 24 8.19 -2.78 10.74
CA ASN A 24 9.27 -3.26 9.88
C ASN A 24 9.00 -2.93 8.41
N ALA A 25 9.20 -1.66 8.06
CA ALA A 25 8.96 -1.16 6.72
C ALA A 25 9.78 -1.88 5.64
N LYS A 26 11.03 -2.26 5.92
CA LYS A 26 11.87 -3.02 4.97
C LYS A 26 11.22 -4.35 4.59
N LYS A 27 10.66 -5.07 5.57
CA LYS A 27 9.97 -6.34 5.35
C LYS A 27 8.65 -6.12 4.61
N ALA A 28 7.89 -5.08 4.95
CA ALA A 28 6.65 -4.74 4.26
C ALA A 28 6.89 -4.42 2.77
N VAL A 29 7.92 -3.63 2.46
CA VAL A 29 8.30 -3.32 1.08
C VAL A 29 8.73 -4.58 0.32
N GLN A 30 9.50 -5.49 0.94
CA GLN A 30 9.88 -6.75 0.32
C GLN A 30 8.68 -7.64 0.00
N GLU A 31 7.73 -7.78 0.92
CA GLU A 31 6.52 -8.57 0.70
C GLU A 31 5.63 -7.92 -0.38
N ALA A 32 5.54 -6.59 -0.40
CA ALA A 32 4.86 -5.86 -1.47
C ALA A 32 5.52 -6.09 -2.84
N ASP A 33 6.85 -6.02 -2.94
CA ASP A 33 7.57 -6.29 -4.19
C ASP A 33 7.39 -7.74 -4.66
N LYS A 34 7.27 -8.72 -3.74
CA LYS A 34 6.93 -10.11 -4.10
C LYS A 34 5.52 -10.21 -4.70
N VAL A 35 4.56 -9.44 -4.19
CA VAL A 35 3.21 -9.39 -4.76
C VAL A 35 3.25 -8.72 -6.13
N LEU A 36 3.93 -7.59 -6.27
CA LEU A 36 4.07 -6.86 -7.54
C LEU A 36 4.80 -7.69 -8.61
N LYS A 37 5.77 -8.53 -8.24
CA LYS A 37 6.41 -9.46 -9.19
C LYS A 37 5.43 -10.50 -9.75
N LYS A 38 4.48 -10.99 -8.95
CA LYS A 38 3.49 -11.97 -9.41
C LYS A 38 2.26 -11.32 -10.07
N HIS A 39 1.87 -10.15 -9.57
CA HIS A 39 0.70 -9.39 -10.01
C HIS A 39 1.06 -7.90 -10.06
N PRO A 40 1.73 -7.45 -11.13
CA PRO A 40 2.17 -6.07 -11.27
C PRO A 40 1.02 -5.05 -11.39
N ILE A 41 -0.18 -5.54 -11.72
CA ILE A 41 -1.43 -4.77 -11.79
C ILE A 41 -2.06 -4.54 -10.41
N THR A 42 -1.60 -5.21 -9.35
CA THR A 42 -2.21 -5.07 -8.02
C THR A 42 -1.85 -3.72 -7.39
N THR A 43 -2.76 -2.77 -7.55
CA THR A 43 -2.65 -1.41 -6.99
C THR A 43 -2.51 -1.43 -5.46
N CYS A 44 -3.20 -2.34 -4.78
CA CYS A 44 -3.12 -2.54 -3.31
C CYS A 44 -1.67 -2.71 -2.81
N ALA A 45 -0.88 -3.52 -3.50
CA ALA A 45 0.50 -3.77 -3.11
C ALA A 45 1.39 -2.53 -3.26
N LYS A 46 1.13 -1.69 -4.27
CA LYS A 46 1.82 -0.40 -4.44
C LYS A 46 1.46 0.58 -3.32
N VAL A 47 0.18 0.65 -2.95
CA VAL A 47 -0.30 1.52 -1.84
C VAL A 47 0.31 1.06 -0.51
N LEU A 48 0.33 -0.23 -0.21
CA LEU A 48 0.94 -0.74 1.01
C LEU A 48 2.46 -0.52 1.05
N LYS A 49 3.14 -0.63 -0.11
CA LYS A 49 4.56 -0.27 -0.23
C LYS A 49 4.78 1.21 0.09
N ALA A 50 3.94 2.09 -0.44
CA ALA A 50 4.00 3.51 -0.13
C ALA A 50 3.75 3.78 1.35
N LEU A 51 2.71 3.18 1.94
CA LEU A 51 2.41 3.28 3.38
C LEU A 51 3.60 2.84 4.25
N ALA A 52 4.27 1.74 3.88
CA ALA A 52 5.46 1.27 4.58
C ALA A 52 6.63 2.26 4.48
N LEU A 53 6.88 2.84 3.30
CA LEU A 53 7.92 3.85 3.10
C LEU A 53 7.61 5.12 3.92
N ILE A 54 6.36 5.55 3.89
CA ILE A 54 5.86 6.72 4.61
C ILE A 54 6.05 6.55 6.13
N ARG A 55 5.69 5.39 6.69
CA ARG A 55 5.92 5.07 8.12
C ARG A 55 7.41 4.93 8.48
N SER A 56 8.28 4.75 7.49
CA SER A 56 9.74 4.62 7.68
C SER A 56 10.51 5.93 7.50
N ASP A 57 9.83 7.08 7.58
CA ASP A 57 10.36 8.43 7.30
C ASP A 57 10.77 8.69 5.84
N LYS A 58 10.46 7.77 4.91
CA LYS A 58 10.70 7.92 3.46
C LYS A 58 9.47 8.48 2.76
N LEU A 59 9.01 9.64 3.22
CA LEU A 59 7.78 10.28 2.74
C LEU A 59 7.82 10.55 1.24
N ALA A 60 8.92 11.10 0.73
CA ALA A 60 9.07 11.45 -0.68
C ALA A 60 8.87 10.24 -1.62
N GLU A 61 9.54 9.12 -1.34
CA GLU A 61 9.41 7.89 -2.14
C GLU A 61 7.97 7.33 -2.08
N GLY A 62 7.34 7.38 -0.92
CA GLY A 62 5.97 6.92 -0.78
C GLY A 62 4.97 7.82 -1.50
N PHE A 63 5.13 9.14 -1.43
CA PHE A 63 4.29 10.11 -2.14
C PHE A 63 4.43 10.00 -3.65
N GLU A 64 5.64 9.78 -4.18
CA GLU A 64 5.81 9.52 -5.61
C GLU A 64 5.01 8.29 -6.07
N ILE A 65 5.02 7.22 -5.28
CA ILE A 65 4.23 6.02 -5.58
C ILE A 65 2.73 6.36 -5.53
N ILE A 66 2.26 7.05 -4.49
CA ILE A 66 0.84 7.43 -4.36
C ILE A 66 0.40 8.32 -5.52
N ASN A 67 1.18 9.35 -5.86
CA ASN A 67 0.92 10.24 -7.01
C ASN A 67 0.94 9.49 -8.34
N SER A 68 1.80 8.47 -8.49
CA SER A 68 1.80 7.62 -9.69
C SER A 68 0.55 6.75 -9.82
N LEU A 69 -0.18 6.54 -8.72
CA LEU A 69 -1.41 5.77 -8.66
C LEU A 69 -2.66 6.65 -8.74
N ASP A 70 -2.55 7.93 -8.41
CA ASP A 70 -3.62 8.94 -8.48
C ASP A 70 -3.87 9.35 -9.95
N VAL A 71 -4.29 8.37 -10.74
CA VAL A 71 -4.64 8.54 -12.16
C VAL A 71 -6.16 8.43 -12.34
N PRO A 72 -6.77 9.30 -13.17
CA PRO A 72 -8.20 9.24 -13.44
C PRO A 72 -8.60 7.87 -14.00
N GLY A 73 -9.51 7.17 -13.31
CA GLY A 73 -9.96 5.82 -13.70
C GLY A 73 -9.25 4.66 -13.01
N ALA A 74 -8.36 4.93 -12.05
CA ALA A 74 -7.82 3.89 -11.18
C ALA A 74 -8.94 3.20 -10.38
N GLN A 75 -9.10 1.90 -10.60
CA GLN A 75 -10.04 1.09 -9.83
C GLN A 75 -9.31 0.50 -8.62
N PHE A 76 -9.58 1.07 -7.45
CA PHE A 76 -9.08 0.56 -6.19
C PHE A 76 -10.12 -0.40 -5.59
N ASP A 77 -9.67 -1.55 -5.11
CA ASP A 77 -10.48 -2.42 -4.28
C ASP A 77 -10.72 -1.79 -2.90
N ASP A 78 -11.79 -2.23 -2.22
CA ASP A 78 -12.21 -1.71 -0.91
C ASP A 78 -11.09 -1.81 0.14
N GLY A 79 -10.28 -2.87 0.08
CA GLY A 79 -9.11 -3.07 0.95
C GLY A 79 -8.01 -2.04 0.68
N THR A 80 -7.74 -1.73 -0.58
CA THR A 80 -6.84 -0.64 -0.98
C THR A 80 -7.34 0.72 -0.49
N LEU A 81 -8.64 1.00 -0.62
CA LEU A 81 -9.24 2.26 -0.15
C LEU A 81 -9.15 2.39 1.37
N GLN A 82 -9.39 1.31 2.13
CA GLN A 82 -9.19 1.25 3.57
C GLN A 82 -7.73 1.54 3.97
N ALA A 83 -6.76 0.91 3.30
CA ALA A 83 -5.34 1.15 3.52
C ALA A 83 -4.97 2.61 3.20
N PHE A 84 -5.50 3.15 2.10
CA PHE A 84 -5.35 4.55 1.73
C PHE A 84 -5.91 5.50 2.79
N VAL A 85 -7.12 5.23 3.28
CA VAL A 85 -7.74 6.03 4.35
C VAL A 85 -6.91 5.97 5.62
N HIS A 86 -6.36 4.81 5.99
CA HIS A 86 -5.45 4.70 7.13
C HIS A 86 -4.17 5.50 6.90
N CYS A 87 -3.59 5.38 5.72
CA CYS A 87 -2.40 6.12 5.29
C CYS A 87 -2.64 7.64 5.35
N PHE A 88 -3.75 8.14 4.80
CA PHE A 88 -4.10 9.55 4.81
C PHE A 88 -4.60 10.05 6.17
N LYS A 89 -5.21 9.20 7.02
CA LYS A 89 -5.63 9.54 8.40
C LYS A 89 -4.47 9.71 9.37
N GLU A 90 -3.34 9.06 9.12
CA GLU A 90 -2.10 9.31 9.86
C GLU A 90 -1.47 10.65 9.43
N PHE A 91 -1.90 11.24 8.31
CA PHE A 91 -1.33 12.43 7.67
C PHE A 91 -2.08 13.78 7.75
N PRO A 92 -3.29 13.94 8.32
CA PRO A 92 -4.07 15.17 8.13
C PRO A 92 -3.57 16.37 8.95
N ARG A 93 -2.39 16.31 9.59
CA ARG A 93 -1.92 17.41 10.47
C ARG A 93 -0.43 17.76 10.42
N LYS A 94 0.42 17.12 9.62
CA LYS A 94 1.89 17.35 9.70
C LYS A 94 2.54 18.09 8.53
N ILE A 95 1.78 18.50 7.50
CA ILE A 95 2.32 19.22 6.31
C ILE A 95 1.67 20.62 6.13
N MET A 96 1.17 21.22 7.22
CA MET A 96 0.91 22.67 7.26
C MET A 96 1.72 23.29 8.40
N MET A 97 3.04 23.32 8.26
CA MET A 97 3.92 24.29 8.92
C MET A 97 5.14 24.55 8.03
#